data_AF-A0A8S8ZCA4-F1
#
_entry.id   AF-A0A8S8ZCA4-F1
#
_cell.length_a   1.000
_cell.length_b   1.000
_cell.length_c   1.000
_cell.angle_alpha   90.00
_cell.angle_beta   90.00
_cell.angle_gamma   90.00
#
_symmetry.space_group_name_H-M   'P 1'
#
loop_
_entity.id
_entity.type
_entity.pdbx_description
1 polymer ?
#
loop_
_entity_poly.entity_id
_entity_poly.type
_entity_poly.pdbx_seq_one_letter_code
_entity_poly.pdbx_strand_id
1 'polypeptide(L)'
;MLSRRILRASPARLVALAANRSPIVQQRRTFLPDQMTGRGGIIVEKYPDSDYPHLSDAEDPEMNGGYINPPRIKRQHRDPYAEWWDPQERRNFGEPVHEDHDILGMFSPYEYTWISPGKGLAQIGAFIVAFLGLCYGVKLSYPDKVSYPREFEGGLLKELGGSGAIRARQSGDPDP
;
A
#
# COMPACT_ATOMS: atom_id res chain seq x y z
N MET A 1 -31.19 49.85 -50.89
CA MET A 1 -30.12 50.87 -50.86
C MET A 1 -29.16 50.48 -49.73
N LEU A 2 -28.25 49.53 -49.93
CA LEU A 2 -26.86 49.75 -50.36
C LEU A 2 -26.16 50.93 -49.67
N SER A 3 -25.18 50.56 -48.80
CA SER A 3 -23.81 51.10 -48.81
C SER A 3 -23.63 52.49 -48.15
N ARG A 4 -22.68 52.78 -47.24
CA ARG A 4 -21.31 52.24 -47.03
C ARG A 4 -20.69 52.93 -45.78
N ARG A 5 -19.87 52.18 -45.01
CA ARG A 5 -18.50 52.55 -44.52
C ARG A 5 -18.37 53.69 -43.46
N ILE A 6 -17.44 53.69 -42.49
CA ILE A 6 -16.15 53.02 -42.23
C ILE A 6 -15.99 52.83 -40.70
N LEU A 7 -15.62 51.64 -40.23
CA LEU A 7 -14.98 51.46 -38.91
C LEU A 7 -13.47 51.67 -39.08
N ARG A 8 -12.89 52.61 -38.33
CA ARG A 8 -11.44 52.85 -38.24
C ARG A 8 -10.81 51.78 -37.35
N ALA A 9 -9.80 51.07 -37.85
CA ALA A 9 -8.91 50.24 -37.06
C ALA A 9 -7.85 51.11 -36.38
N SER A 10 -7.62 50.91 -35.08
CA SER A 10 -6.47 51.43 -34.33
C SER A 10 -5.52 50.26 -34.05
N PRO A 11 -4.21 50.36 -34.33
CA PRO A 11 -3.26 49.31 -33.99
C PRO A 11 -2.88 49.35 -32.51
N ALA A 12 -3.19 48.28 -31.78
CA ALA A 12 -2.64 48.06 -30.44
C ALA A 12 -1.13 47.81 -30.54
N ARG A 13 -0.33 48.64 -29.86
CA ARG A 13 1.12 48.47 -29.73
C ARG A 13 1.40 47.22 -28.88
N LEU A 14 2.02 46.20 -29.49
CA LEU A 14 2.64 45.09 -28.75
C LEU A 14 3.92 45.58 -28.08
N VAL A 15 3.89 45.72 -26.76
CA VAL A 15 5.10 45.91 -25.95
C VAL A 15 5.70 44.52 -25.71
N ALA A 16 6.85 44.25 -26.32
CA ALA A 16 7.61 43.04 -26.08
C ALA A 16 8.18 43.08 -24.65
N LEU A 17 7.66 42.23 -23.76
CA LEU A 17 8.24 42.01 -22.44
C LEU A 17 9.47 41.11 -22.60
N ALA A 18 10.67 41.68 -22.53
CA ALA A 18 11.90 40.91 -22.48
C ALA A 18 11.94 40.10 -21.18
N ALA A 19 11.70 38.80 -21.27
CA ALA A 19 11.82 37.88 -20.16
C ALA A 19 13.31 37.66 -19.83
N ASN A 20 13.79 38.28 -18.76
CA ASN A 20 15.07 37.96 -18.14
C ASN A 20 15.02 36.52 -17.61
N ARG A 21 15.45 35.54 -18.43
CA ARG A 21 15.67 34.17 -17.99
C ARG A 21 17.05 34.08 -17.32
N SER A 22 17.08 34.09 -16.00
CA SER A 22 18.26 33.64 -15.26
C SER A 22 18.51 32.15 -15.54
N PRO A 23 19.75 31.73 -15.82
CA PRO A 23 20.03 30.30 -15.92
C PRO A 23 19.89 29.70 -14.52
N ILE A 24 18.87 28.86 -14.33
CA ILE A 24 18.79 27.96 -13.19
C ILE A 24 20.00 27.02 -13.33
N VAL A 25 21.07 27.34 -12.63
CA VAL A 25 22.14 26.38 -12.34
C VAL A 25 21.46 25.29 -11.52
N GLN A 26 21.13 24.16 -12.17
CA GLN A 26 20.77 22.92 -11.50
C GLN A 26 22.00 22.44 -10.74
N GLN A 27 22.24 23.05 -9.60
CA GLN A 27 23.18 22.58 -8.60
C GLN A 27 22.72 21.17 -8.23
N ARG A 28 23.54 20.17 -8.57
CA ARG A 28 23.44 18.78 -8.10
C ARG A 28 23.30 18.80 -6.57
N ARG A 29 22.08 18.83 -6.07
CA ARG A 29 21.75 18.91 -4.64
C ARG A 29 21.19 17.58 -4.18
N THR A 30 22.06 16.60 -4.11
CA THR A 30 21.90 15.53 -3.12
C THR A 30 23.05 15.72 -2.15
N PHE A 31 22.74 15.94 -0.86
CA PHE A 31 23.71 16.02 0.26
C PHE A 31 24.40 14.68 0.56
N LEU A 32 24.33 13.75 -0.36
CA LEU A 32 24.91 12.44 -0.25
C LEU A 32 26.31 12.52 -0.86
N PRO A 33 27.35 12.03 -0.17
CA PRO A 33 28.70 12.03 -0.71
C PRO A 33 28.73 11.23 -2.02
N ASP A 34 29.62 11.57 -2.95
CA ASP A 34 29.70 10.93 -4.28
C ASP A 34 29.81 9.40 -4.20
N GLN A 35 30.34 8.85 -3.10
CA GLN A 35 30.35 7.42 -2.76
C GLN A 35 28.95 6.77 -2.59
N MET A 36 27.87 7.54 -2.51
CA MET A 36 26.49 7.05 -2.34
C MET A 36 25.59 7.36 -3.54
N THR A 37 25.94 8.37 -4.35
CA THR A 37 25.17 8.84 -5.52
C THR A 37 25.86 8.53 -6.85
N GLY A 38 27.11 8.07 -6.82
CA GLY A 38 27.91 7.78 -7.99
C GLY A 38 27.36 6.60 -8.78
N ARG A 39 27.10 6.88 -10.05
CA ARG A 39 26.67 5.95 -11.08
C ARG A 39 27.78 4.88 -11.29
N GLY A 40 27.64 3.71 -10.67
CA GLY A 40 28.33 2.45 -11.00
C GLY A 40 29.85 2.33 -10.74
N GLY A 41 30.61 3.42 -10.67
CA GLY A 41 32.09 3.37 -10.63
C GLY A 41 32.73 3.12 -9.25
N ILE A 42 32.00 3.36 -8.17
CA ILE A 42 32.56 3.33 -6.79
C ILE A 42 32.92 1.90 -6.36
N ILE A 43 32.17 0.90 -6.84
CA ILE A 43 32.40 -0.51 -6.51
C ILE A 43 33.74 -0.97 -7.09
N VAL A 44 34.05 -0.56 -8.33
CA VAL A 44 35.31 -0.85 -9.03
C VAL A 44 36.50 -0.15 -8.36
N GLU A 45 36.33 1.10 -7.91
CA GLU A 45 37.38 1.84 -7.20
C GLU A 45 37.67 1.24 -5.81
N LYS A 46 36.63 0.83 -5.09
CA LYS A 46 36.74 0.29 -3.73
C LYS A 46 37.22 -1.15 -3.70
N TYR A 47 36.90 -1.93 -4.74
CA TYR A 47 37.27 -3.34 -4.87
C TYR A 47 37.84 -3.61 -6.28
N PRO A 48 39.05 -3.10 -6.58
CA PRO A 48 39.65 -3.24 -7.91
C PRO A 48 39.99 -4.69 -8.27
N ASP A 49 40.20 -5.54 -7.26
CA ASP A 49 40.50 -6.98 -7.39
C ASP A 49 39.28 -7.85 -7.10
N SER A 50 38.06 -7.32 -7.28
CA SER A 50 36.87 -8.14 -7.09
C SER A 50 36.71 -9.14 -8.24
N ASP A 51 37.36 -10.30 -8.08
CA ASP A 51 37.16 -11.52 -8.88
C ASP A 51 35.75 -12.13 -8.64
N TYR A 52 34.71 -11.30 -8.46
CA TYR A 52 33.35 -11.82 -8.48
C TYR A 52 33.05 -12.29 -9.89
N PRO A 53 32.73 -13.58 -10.09
CA PRO A 53 32.39 -14.07 -11.40
C PRO A 53 31.15 -13.31 -11.88
N HIS A 54 31.35 -12.50 -12.93
CA HIS A 54 30.25 -11.92 -13.67
C HIS A 54 29.64 -13.03 -14.52
N LEU A 55 28.71 -13.77 -13.93
CA LEU A 55 27.90 -14.74 -14.64
C LEU A 55 27.05 -13.97 -15.67
N SER A 56 27.02 -14.47 -16.90
CA SER A 56 26.12 -13.93 -17.91
C SER A 56 24.67 -14.25 -17.55
N ASP A 57 23.71 -13.49 -18.10
CA ASP A 57 22.27 -13.75 -17.91
C ASP A 57 21.86 -15.19 -18.30
N ALA A 58 22.64 -15.84 -19.16
CA ALA A 58 22.43 -17.23 -19.57
C ALA A 58 22.96 -18.25 -18.54
N GLU A 59 23.99 -17.89 -17.77
CA GLU A 59 24.59 -18.74 -16.74
C GLU A 59 23.94 -18.55 -15.37
N ASP A 60 23.41 -17.36 -15.08
CA ASP A 60 22.73 -17.00 -13.85
C ASP A 60 21.43 -16.22 -14.10
N PRO A 61 20.37 -16.89 -14.59
CA PRO A 61 19.10 -16.24 -14.87
C PRO A 61 18.37 -15.73 -13.60
N GLU A 62 18.70 -16.28 -12.42
CA GLU A 62 18.12 -15.87 -11.14
C GLU A 62 18.92 -14.74 -10.47
N MET A 63 20.08 -14.38 -11.03
CA MET A 63 21.02 -13.41 -10.46
C MET A 63 21.44 -13.77 -9.02
N ASN A 64 21.56 -15.06 -8.72
CA ASN A 64 21.83 -15.58 -7.38
C ASN A 64 23.32 -15.84 -7.11
N GLY A 65 24.20 -15.46 -8.05
CA GLY A 65 25.65 -15.61 -7.92
C GLY A 65 26.12 -17.05 -8.13
N GLY A 66 25.37 -17.87 -8.86
CA GLY A 66 25.69 -19.28 -9.10
C GLY A 66 25.40 -20.17 -7.89
N TYR A 67 24.53 -19.72 -6.99
CA TYR A 67 24.09 -20.50 -5.85
C TYR A 67 23.19 -21.65 -6.31
N ILE A 68 23.40 -22.85 -5.75
CA ILE A 68 22.58 -24.02 -6.07
C ILE A 68 21.24 -23.84 -5.36
N ASN A 69 20.24 -23.34 -6.08
CA ASN A 69 18.90 -23.11 -5.55
C ASN A 69 18.06 -24.40 -5.65
N PRO A 70 17.76 -25.09 -4.53
CA PRO A 70 16.84 -26.23 -4.56
C PRO A 70 15.42 -25.80 -4.95
N PRO A 71 14.52 -26.74 -5.30
CA PRO A 71 13.14 -26.39 -5.63
C PRO A 71 12.43 -25.61 -4.53
N ARG A 72 11.63 -24.61 -4.92
CA ARG A 72 10.83 -23.74 -4.04
C ARG A 72 9.71 -24.50 -3.33
N ILE A 73 10.06 -25.28 -2.30
CA ILE A 73 9.13 -26.09 -1.51
C ILE A 73 9.21 -25.66 -0.05
N LYS A 74 8.06 -25.26 0.51
CA LYS A 74 7.97 -24.93 1.94
C LYS A 74 8.24 -26.16 2.80
N ARG A 75 9.01 -25.99 3.88
CA ARG A 75 9.35 -27.09 4.81
C ARG A 75 8.14 -27.75 5.47
N GLN A 76 7.05 -27.00 5.59
CA GLN A 76 5.76 -27.51 6.06
C GLN A 76 5.23 -28.70 5.23
N HIS A 77 5.53 -28.76 3.93
CA HIS A 77 5.07 -29.83 3.03
C HIS A 77 6.04 -31.01 2.94
N ARG A 78 7.19 -30.93 3.60
CA ARG A 78 8.10 -32.09 3.72
C ARG A 78 7.49 -33.15 4.63
N ASP A 79 7.86 -34.40 4.41
CA ASP A 79 7.35 -35.54 5.18
C ASP A 79 7.56 -35.31 6.70
N PRO A 80 6.50 -35.21 7.52
CA PRO A 80 6.62 -35.02 8.96
C PRO A 80 7.13 -36.26 9.70
N TYR A 81 7.10 -37.44 9.07
CA TYR A 81 7.47 -38.71 9.71
C TYR A 81 8.85 -39.24 9.30
N ALA A 82 9.54 -38.54 8.41
CA ALA A 82 10.90 -38.89 8.04
C ALA A 82 11.90 -38.60 9.18
N GLU A 83 12.99 -39.39 9.23
CA GLU A 83 14.09 -39.18 10.18
C GLU A 83 14.98 -38.00 9.72
N TRP A 84 14.62 -36.80 10.16
CA TRP A 84 15.40 -35.58 9.91
C TRP A 84 16.52 -35.38 10.94
N TRP A 85 17.66 -34.81 10.53
CA TRP A 85 18.71 -34.39 11.46
C TRP A 85 18.21 -33.28 12.41
N ASP A 86 17.44 -32.32 11.88
CA ASP A 86 16.69 -31.32 12.63
C ASP A 86 15.18 -31.59 12.45
N PRO A 87 14.52 -32.25 13.42
CA PRO A 87 13.10 -32.58 13.33
C PRO A 87 12.17 -31.37 13.34
N GLN A 88 12.57 -30.26 13.96
CA GLN A 88 11.73 -29.07 14.09
C GLN A 88 11.60 -28.38 12.74
N GLU A 89 12.72 -28.20 12.06
CA GLU A 89 12.77 -27.58 10.75
C GLU A 89 12.55 -28.57 9.60
N ARG A 90 12.55 -29.88 9.85
CA ARG A 90 12.52 -30.94 8.83
C ARG A 90 13.66 -30.80 7.83
N ARG A 91 14.89 -30.73 8.36
CA ARG A 91 16.13 -30.48 7.60
C ARG A 91 17.21 -31.53 7.90
N ASN A 92 17.95 -31.94 6.88
CA ASN A 92 19.16 -32.73 7.01
C ASN A 92 20.43 -31.88 7.07
N PHE A 93 21.46 -32.39 7.73
CA PHE A 93 22.75 -31.71 7.80
C PHE A 93 23.40 -31.65 6.41
N GLY A 94 23.90 -30.47 6.02
CA GLY A 94 24.57 -30.27 4.73
C GLY A 94 23.65 -30.20 3.51
N GLU A 95 22.33 -30.24 3.68
CA GLU A 95 21.41 -30.02 2.55
C GLU A 95 21.49 -28.56 2.06
N PRO A 96 21.50 -28.31 0.72
CA PRO A 96 21.35 -26.97 0.18
C PRO A 96 20.04 -26.33 0.65
N VAL A 97 20.12 -25.04 1.00
CA VAL A 97 18.98 -24.27 1.52
C VAL A 97 18.49 -23.36 0.41
N HIS A 98 17.18 -23.28 0.18
CA HIS A 98 16.64 -22.33 -0.81
C HIS A 98 17.02 -20.89 -0.43
N GLU A 99 17.26 -20.02 -1.40
CA GLU A 99 17.59 -18.61 -1.15
C GLU A 99 16.53 -17.91 -0.26
N ASP A 100 15.24 -18.04 -0.62
CA ASP A 100 14.07 -17.59 0.14
C ASP A 100 13.70 -18.52 1.33
N HIS A 101 14.69 -19.06 2.04
CA HIS A 101 14.42 -19.95 3.18
C HIS A 101 13.72 -19.24 4.34
N ASP A 102 13.85 -17.92 4.46
CA ASP A 102 13.09 -17.11 5.41
C ASP A 102 11.56 -17.21 5.20
N ILE A 103 11.12 -17.28 3.94
CA ILE A 103 9.71 -17.45 3.57
C ILE A 103 9.32 -18.94 3.51
N LEU A 104 10.25 -19.83 3.13
CA LEU A 104 9.97 -21.27 2.98
C LEU A 104 10.21 -22.08 4.26
N GLY A 105 10.72 -21.46 5.32
CA GLY A 105 11.02 -22.07 6.61
C GLY A 105 9.79 -22.61 7.35
N MET A 106 10.02 -23.36 8.43
CA MET A 106 8.91 -23.87 9.25
C MET A 106 8.19 -22.75 9.99
N PHE A 107 8.93 -21.74 10.43
CA PHE A 107 8.42 -20.61 11.21
C PHE A 107 7.75 -19.50 10.39
N SER A 108 7.67 -19.65 9.07
CA SER A 108 6.96 -18.70 8.22
C SER A 108 5.44 -19.00 8.19
N PRO A 109 4.59 -18.02 7.79
CA PRO A 109 3.13 -18.17 7.81
C PRO A 109 2.63 -19.45 7.15
N TYR A 110 1.79 -20.21 7.86
CA TYR A 110 1.30 -21.52 7.43
C TYR A 110 0.61 -21.47 6.06
N GLU A 111 0.95 -22.41 5.18
CA GLU A 111 0.38 -22.50 3.83
C GLU A 111 -0.75 -23.54 3.79
N TYR A 112 -1.92 -23.14 3.31
CA TYR A 112 -3.07 -24.01 3.17
C TYR A 112 -3.21 -24.49 1.73
N THR A 113 -3.33 -25.81 1.51
CA THR A 113 -3.37 -26.43 0.18
C THR A 113 -4.76 -26.87 -0.26
N TRP A 114 -5.74 -26.87 0.64
CA TRP A 114 -7.10 -27.37 0.37
C TRP A 114 -7.94 -26.43 -0.49
N ILE A 115 -7.56 -25.15 -0.60
CA ILE A 115 -8.26 -24.14 -1.42
C ILE A 115 -7.25 -23.18 -2.04
N SER A 116 -7.52 -22.74 -3.28
CA SER A 116 -6.69 -21.70 -3.90
C SER A 116 -6.98 -20.32 -3.28
N PRO A 117 -5.98 -19.43 -3.19
CA PRO A 117 -6.16 -18.11 -2.59
C PRO A 117 -7.31 -17.30 -3.19
N GLY A 118 -7.48 -17.35 -4.52
CA GLY A 118 -8.58 -16.65 -5.20
C GLY A 118 -9.96 -17.17 -4.80
N LYS A 119 -10.12 -18.49 -4.65
CA LYS A 119 -11.39 -19.09 -4.17
C LYS A 119 -11.64 -18.76 -2.70
N GLY A 120 -10.61 -18.80 -1.87
CA GLY A 120 -10.71 -18.42 -0.45
C GLY A 120 -11.14 -16.97 -0.28
N LEU A 121 -10.55 -16.05 -1.04
CA LEU A 121 -10.93 -14.64 -1.02
C LEU A 121 -12.39 -14.43 -1.49
N ALA A 122 -12.81 -15.15 -2.53
CA ALA A 122 -14.19 -15.08 -3.01
C ALA A 122 -15.20 -15.56 -1.96
N GLN A 123 -14.90 -16.65 -1.24
CA GLN A 123 -15.77 -17.17 -0.18
C GLN A 123 -15.88 -16.20 1.00
N ILE A 124 -14.75 -15.65 1.47
CA ILE A 124 -14.75 -14.65 2.55
C ILE A 124 -15.49 -13.38 2.11
N GLY A 125 -15.24 -12.90 0.89
CA GLY A 125 -15.93 -11.74 0.34
C GLY A 125 -17.44 -11.96 0.24
N ALA A 126 -17.87 -13.12 -0.26
CA ALA A 126 -19.28 -13.49 -0.33
C ALA A 126 -19.92 -13.53 1.07
N PHE A 127 -19.23 -14.10 2.06
CA PHE A 127 -19.70 -14.10 3.44
C PHE A 127 -19.89 -12.68 3.99
N ILE A 128 -18.90 -11.81 3.83
CA ILE A 128 -18.96 -10.41 4.31
C ILE A 128 -20.11 -9.67 3.64
N VAL A 129 -20.24 -9.77 2.31
CA VAL A 129 -21.30 -9.11 1.56
C VAL A 129 -22.68 -9.62 1.97
N ALA A 130 -22.85 -10.93 2.12
CA ALA A 130 -24.12 -11.51 2.55
C ALA A 130 -24.49 -11.08 3.97
N PHE A 131 -23.52 -11.12 4.90
CA PHE A 131 -23.75 -10.74 6.30
C PHE A 131 -24.07 -9.25 6.44
N LEU A 132 -23.24 -8.38 5.86
CA LEU A 132 -23.47 -6.93 5.93
C LEU A 132 -24.71 -6.52 5.13
N GLY A 133 -24.97 -7.19 4.00
CA GLY A 133 -26.19 -7.00 3.22
C GLY A 133 -27.44 -7.34 4.03
N LEU A 134 -27.43 -8.43 4.79
CA LEU A 134 -28.51 -8.79 5.71
C LEU A 134 -28.66 -7.75 6.82
N CYS A 135 -27.57 -7.37 7.51
CA CYS A 135 -27.63 -6.35 8.57
C CYS A 135 -28.19 -5.02 8.05
N TYR A 136 -27.79 -4.61 6.85
CA TYR A 136 -28.30 -3.41 6.21
C TYR A 136 -29.78 -3.54 5.82
N GLY A 137 -30.18 -4.68 5.26
CA GLY A 137 -31.58 -4.96 4.95
C GLY A 137 -32.47 -4.93 6.19
N VAL A 138 -32.00 -5.51 7.30
CA VAL A 138 -32.68 -5.42 8.60
C VAL A 138 -32.78 -3.96 9.05
N LYS A 139 -31.68 -3.19 9.02
CA LYS A 139 -31.69 -1.78 9.39
C LYS A 139 -32.74 -0.97 8.61
N LEU A 140 -32.92 -1.23 7.31
CA LEU A 140 -33.90 -0.53 6.48
C LEU A 140 -35.34 -0.96 6.74
N SER A 141 -35.55 -2.22 7.15
CA SER A 141 -36.89 -2.80 7.28
C SER A 141 -37.41 -2.80 8.72
N TYR A 142 -36.52 -2.64 9.69
CA TYR A 142 -36.88 -2.69 11.10
C TYR A 142 -37.64 -1.42 11.49
N PRO A 143 -38.84 -1.54 12.08
CA PRO A 143 -39.62 -0.37 12.47
C PRO A 143 -38.90 0.42 13.57
N ASP A 144 -39.09 1.73 13.55
CA ASP A 144 -38.56 2.59 14.59
C ASP A 144 -39.14 2.24 15.96
N LYS A 145 -38.37 2.57 17.01
CA LYS A 145 -38.80 2.35 18.39
C LYS A 145 -40.11 3.08 18.66
N VAL A 146 -41.06 2.39 19.29
CA VAL A 146 -42.38 2.96 19.67
C VAL A 146 -42.29 3.92 20.87
N SER A 147 -41.08 4.17 21.39
CA SER A 147 -40.84 5.07 22.51
C SER A 147 -40.32 6.42 22.03
N TYR A 148 -40.91 7.50 22.51
CA TYR A 148 -40.32 8.83 22.38
C TYR A 148 -38.94 8.89 23.08
N PRO A 149 -37.92 9.51 22.46
CA PRO A 149 -36.66 9.80 23.15
C PRO A 149 -36.89 10.54 24.46
N ARG A 150 -36.14 10.17 25.50
CA ARG A 150 -36.23 10.80 26.81
C ARG A 150 -35.84 12.28 26.72
N GLU A 151 -36.70 13.13 27.24
CA GLU A 151 -36.47 14.57 27.35
C GLU A 151 -35.91 14.92 28.73
N PHE A 152 -35.08 15.95 28.76
CA PHE A 152 -34.51 16.48 30.00
C PHE A 152 -34.73 17.99 30.08
N GLU A 153 -34.94 18.49 31.29
CA GLU A 153 -35.12 19.91 31.57
C GLU A 153 -33.89 20.70 31.09
N GLY A 154 -34.13 21.74 30.26
CA GLY A 154 -33.06 22.56 29.67
C GLY A 154 -32.03 21.79 28.83
N GLY A 155 -32.34 20.57 28.39
CA GLY A 155 -31.43 19.72 27.61
C GLY A 155 -30.14 19.34 28.33
N LEU A 156 -30.13 19.40 29.67
CA LEU A 156 -28.93 19.22 30.52
C LEU A 156 -27.74 20.09 30.09
N LEU A 157 -28.00 21.28 29.54
CA LEU A 157 -26.96 22.14 28.98
C LEU A 157 -25.89 22.51 30.00
N LYS A 158 -26.28 22.76 31.26
CA LYS A 158 -25.34 23.13 32.33
C LYS A 158 -24.48 21.94 32.75
N GLU A 159 -25.07 20.77 32.81
CA GLU A 159 -24.47 19.52 33.25
C GLU A 159 -23.54 18.92 32.19
N LEU A 160 -23.84 19.15 30.90
CA LEU A 160 -23.07 18.65 29.76
C LEU A 160 -21.91 19.56 29.33
N GLY A 161 -21.63 20.64 30.06
CA GLY A 161 -20.46 21.51 29.81
C GLY A 161 -20.77 22.93 29.35
N GLY A 162 -22.04 23.35 29.40
CA GLY A 162 -22.44 24.75 29.21
C GLY A 162 -22.48 25.20 27.76
N SER A 163 -22.29 26.50 27.55
CA SER A 163 -22.37 27.14 26.23
C SER A 163 -21.31 26.59 25.27
N GLY A 164 -21.71 25.67 24.38
CA GLY A 164 -20.84 25.01 23.41
C GLY A 164 -20.94 23.48 23.40
N ALA A 165 -21.59 22.88 24.41
CA ALA A 165 -21.83 21.45 24.46
C ALA A 165 -23.03 21.01 23.60
N ILE A 166 -22.99 19.78 23.08
CA ILE A 166 -24.15 19.15 22.44
C ILE A 166 -25.15 18.81 23.55
N ARG A 167 -26.30 19.50 23.53
CA ARG A 167 -27.37 19.29 24.52
C ARG A 167 -28.14 17.99 24.27
N ALA A 168 -28.73 17.47 25.33
CA ALA A 168 -29.76 16.45 25.23
C ALA A 168 -31.09 17.04 24.71
N ARG A 169 -32.01 16.15 24.31
CA ARG A 169 -33.35 16.55 23.87
C ARG A 169 -34.12 17.20 25.03
N GLN A 170 -34.85 18.27 24.73
CA GLN A 170 -35.70 18.97 25.69
C GLN A 170 -37.13 19.08 25.15
N SER A 171 -38.05 19.41 26.05
CA SER A 171 -39.45 19.61 25.66
C SER A 171 -39.59 20.78 24.68
N GLY A 172 -40.39 20.58 23.63
CA GLY A 172 -40.59 21.53 22.55
C GLY A 172 -39.60 21.40 21.37
N ASP A 173 -38.66 20.45 21.43
CA ASP A 173 -37.86 20.07 20.27
C ASP A 173 -38.73 19.41 19.19
N PRO A 174 -38.40 19.59 17.90
CA PRO A 174 -39.12 18.92 16.82
C PRO A 174 -39.08 17.39 17.01
N ASP A 175 -40.14 16.74 16.52
CA ASP A 175 -40.24 15.28 16.54
C ASP A 175 -39.08 14.64 15.77
N PRO A 176 -38.55 13.50 16.29
CA PRO A 176 -37.35 12.88 15.77
C PRO A 176 -37.62 12.07 14.50
#